data_AF-A0A6N6JL48-F1
#
_entry.id   AF-A0A6N6JL48-F1
#
_cell.length_a   1.000
_cell.length_b   1.000
_cell.length_c   1.000
_cell.angle_alpha   90.00
_cell.angle_beta   90.00
_cell.angle_gamma   90.00
#
_symmetry.space_group_name_H-M   'P 1'
#
loop_
_entity.id
_entity.type
_entity.pdbx_description
1 polymer ?
#
loop_
_entity_poly.entity_id
_entity_poly.type
_entity_poly.pdbx_seq_one_letter_code
_entity_poly.pdbx_strand_id
1 'polypeptide(L)'
;MTPHFDPKELFDTAYVKFFDEAPKAAALKAGELGVNIDIFRQVKVHYRKAKENSAARVLADICQDIQIDGYIGGLEDSALRVGMSYVTVQRWRSRFYENGLLDLHNRNGLYSVNPKMAILKGADGKVIKPRSSQSGVFTF
;
A
#
# COMPACT_ATOMS: atom_id res chain seq x y z
N MET A 1 -12.27 -25.90 11.36
CA MET A 1 -11.34 -24.84 11.79
C MET A 1 -10.85 -24.11 10.56
N THR A 2 -11.27 -22.85 10.37
CA THR A 2 -10.66 -21.98 9.37
C THR A 2 -9.23 -21.69 9.82
N PRO A 3 -8.20 -21.82 8.95
CA PRO A 3 -6.85 -21.43 9.33
C PRO A 3 -6.88 -19.97 9.79
N HIS A 4 -6.28 -19.72 10.96
CA HIS A 4 -6.13 -18.38 11.50
C HIS A 4 -5.18 -17.62 10.58
N PHE A 5 -5.70 -16.70 9.79
CA PHE A 5 -4.90 -15.82 8.94
C PHE A 5 -4.60 -14.57 9.76
N ASP A 6 -3.34 -14.38 10.13
CA ASP A 6 -2.86 -13.13 10.70
C ASP A 6 -2.23 -12.30 9.57
N PRO A 7 -2.82 -11.15 9.16
CA PRO A 7 -2.26 -10.36 8.08
C PRO A 7 -0.86 -9.82 8.39
N LYS A 8 -0.42 -9.83 9.65
CA LYS A 8 0.95 -9.46 10.03
C LYS A 8 2.01 -10.38 9.41
N GLU A 9 1.66 -11.63 9.11
CA GLU A 9 2.54 -12.60 8.45
C GLU A 9 2.90 -12.20 7.00
N LEU A 10 2.20 -11.22 6.42
CA LEU A 10 2.46 -10.71 5.07
C LEU A 10 3.52 -9.60 5.02
N PHE A 11 4.01 -9.16 6.17
CA PHE A 11 4.92 -8.02 6.29
C PHE A 11 6.28 -8.45 6.80
N ASP A 12 7.31 -7.76 6.35
CA ASP A 12 8.60 -7.77 7.03
C ASP A 12 8.49 -6.96 8.33
N THR A 13 8.25 -7.68 9.43
CA THR A 13 7.96 -7.08 10.73
C THR A 13 9.10 -6.25 11.33
N ALA A 14 10.31 -6.29 10.77
CA ALA A 14 11.47 -5.59 11.34
C ALA A 14 11.30 -4.06 11.40
N TYR A 15 10.53 -3.47 10.50
CA TYR A 15 10.32 -2.02 10.41
C TYR A 15 8.84 -1.61 10.33
N VAL A 16 7.91 -2.56 10.57
CA VAL A 16 6.47 -2.32 10.43
C VAL A 16 5.79 -2.23 11.79
N LYS A 17 5.08 -1.12 12.00
CA LYS A 17 4.22 -0.89 13.16
C LYS A 17 2.75 -0.97 12.77
N PHE A 18 2.03 -1.91 13.37
CA PHE A 18 0.61 -2.11 13.10
C PHE A 18 -0.27 -1.25 14.00
N PHE A 19 -1.36 -0.74 13.43
CA PHE A 19 -2.40 0.04 14.08
C PHE A 19 -3.76 -0.61 13.79
N ASP A 20 -4.65 -0.66 14.78
CA ASP A 20 -6.05 -1.10 14.58
C ASP A 20 -6.95 0.02 14.00
N GLU A 21 -6.37 1.17 13.72
CA GLU A 21 -7.01 2.33 13.08
C GLU A 21 -6.03 2.97 12.08
N ALA A 22 -6.41 4.12 11.49
CA ALA A 22 -5.53 4.86 10.61
C ALA A 22 -4.18 5.16 11.32
N PRO A 23 -3.03 4.88 10.69
CA PRO A 23 -1.73 5.02 11.33
C PRO A 23 -1.46 6.48 11.72
N LYS A 24 -0.86 6.66 12.89
CA LYS A 24 -0.52 7.99 13.43
C LYS A 24 0.97 8.26 13.21
N ALA A 25 1.29 9.24 12.37
CA ALA A 25 2.67 9.59 12.06
C ALA A 25 3.52 9.93 13.31
N ALA A 26 2.93 10.56 14.33
CA ALA A 26 3.63 10.87 15.57
C ALA A 26 4.11 9.63 16.34
N ALA A 27 3.49 8.47 16.12
CA ALA A 27 3.83 7.21 16.77
C ALA A 27 4.89 6.39 16.03
N LEU A 28 5.36 6.84 14.86
CA LEU A 28 6.37 6.18 14.04
C LEU A 28 7.76 6.81 14.24
N LYS A 29 8.80 6.00 14.19
CA LYS A 29 10.20 6.45 14.11
C LYS A 29 10.64 6.63 12.66
N ALA A 30 11.82 7.21 12.46
CA ALA A 30 12.43 7.30 11.13
C ALA A 30 12.65 5.89 10.56
N GLY A 31 12.30 5.69 9.30
CA GLY A 31 12.37 4.38 8.63
C GLY A 31 11.23 3.41 8.94
N GLU A 32 10.32 3.72 9.87
CA GLU A 32 9.20 2.83 10.20
C GLU A 32 8.00 3.04 9.26
N LEU A 33 7.37 1.93 8.90
CA LEU A 33 6.10 1.86 8.18
C LEU A 33 4.96 1.64 9.17
N GLY A 34 4.00 2.56 9.22
CA GLY A 34 2.74 2.38 9.93
C GLY A 34 1.68 1.79 9.01
N VAL A 35 1.01 0.72 9.44
CA VAL A 35 -0.03 0.04 8.65
C VAL A 35 -1.31 -0.11 9.46
N ASN A 36 -2.45 0.21 8.84
CA ASN A 36 -3.77 -0.09 9.39
C ASN A 36 -4.12 -1.56 9.14
N ILE A 37 -3.99 -2.39 10.18
CA ILE A 37 -4.23 -3.84 10.09
C ILE A 37 -5.72 -4.18 9.99
N ASP A 38 -6.60 -3.29 10.47
CA ASP A 38 -8.04 -3.53 10.43
C ASP A 38 -8.57 -3.55 9.00
N ILE A 39 -7.98 -2.74 8.10
CA ILE A 39 -8.33 -2.78 6.67
C ILE A 39 -8.03 -4.17 6.08
N PHE A 40 -6.96 -4.85 6.47
CA PHE A 40 -6.69 -6.22 6.00
C PHE A 40 -7.75 -7.22 6.50
N ARG A 41 -8.26 -7.03 7.71
CA ARG A 41 -9.39 -7.84 8.23
C ARG A 41 -10.65 -7.57 7.40
N GLN A 42 -10.91 -6.32 7.04
CA GLN A 42 -12.05 -5.94 6.19
C GLN A 42 -11.93 -6.48 4.76
N VAL A 43 -10.73 -6.41 4.15
CA VAL A 43 -10.43 -6.99 2.82
C VAL A 43 -10.77 -8.47 2.78
N LYS A 44 -10.48 -9.21 3.85
CA LYS A 44 -10.80 -10.63 3.97
C LYS A 44 -12.31 -10.90 4.02
N VAL A 45 -13.07 -10.05 4.69
CA VAL A 45 -14.54 -10.18 4.74
C VAL A 45 -15.18 -9.76 3.42
N HIS A 46 -14.62 -8.75 2.77
CA HIS A 46 -15.17 -8.15 1.57
C HIS A 46 -14.99 -9.01 0.31
N TYR A 47 -13.82 -9.65 0.14
CA TYR A 47 -13.57 -10.50 -1.02
C TYR A 47 -13.87 -11.97 -0.73
N ARG A 48 -14.39 -12.68 -1.74
CA ARG A 48 -14.56 -14.14 -1.65
C ARG A 48 -13.24 -14.81 -1.30
N LYS A 49 -13.30 -15.91 -0.54
CA LYS A 49 -12.14 -16.69 -0.07
C LYS A 49 -11.08 -17.02 -1.14
N ALA A 50 -11.50 -17.26 -2.39
CA ALA A 50 -10.57 -17.52 -3.50
C ALA A 50 -9.69 -16.32 -3.88
N LYS A 51 -10.09 -15.10 -3.51
CA LYS A 51 -9.44 -13.83 -3.87
C LYS A 51 -8.83 -13.10 -2.67
N GLU A 52 -9.25 -13.43 -1.44
CA GLU A 52 -8.79 -12.76 -0.22
C GLU A 52 -7.27 -12.81 -0.05
N ASN A 53 -6.66 -13.98 -0.26
CA ASN A 53 -5.21 -14.17 -0.12
C ASN A 53 -4.42 -13.36 -1.15
N SER A 54 -4.94 -13.29 -2.40
CA SER A 54 -4.31 -12.50 -3.45
C SER A 54 -4.43 -11.01 -3.18
N ALA A 55 -5.61 -10.55 -2.75
CA ALA A 55 -5.84 -9.17 -2.37
C ALA A 55 -4.91 -8.73 -1.23
N ALA A 56 -4.88 -9.50 -0.14
CA ALA A 56 -4.08 -9.18 1.03
C ALA A 56 -2.57 -9.16 0.71
N ARG A 57 -2.07 -10.14 -0.05
CA ARG A 57 -0.65 -10.16 -0.47
C ARG A 57 -0.28 -8.95 -1.31
N VAL A 58 -1.10 -8.60 -2.30
CA VAL A 58 -0.83 -7.44 -3.16
C VAL A 58 -0.92 -6.14 -2.37
N LEU A 59 -1.88 -6.00 -1.45
CA LEU A 59 -1.98 -4.82 -0.61
C LEU A 59 -0.78 -4.68 0.35
N ALA A 60 -0.31 -5.78 0.94
CA ALA A 60 0.86 -5.79 1.82
C ALA A 60 2.15 -5.43 1.06
N ASP A 61 2.33 -5.96 -0.16
CA ASP A 61 3.44 -5.57 -1.04
C ASP A 61 3.39 -4.06 -1.34
N ILE A 62 2.24 -3.54 -1.75
CA ILE A 62 2.06 -2.12 -2.06
C ILE A 62 2.39 -1.22 -0.85
N CYS A 63 2.00 -1.61 0.37
CA CYS A 63 2.32 -0.85 1.58
C CYS A 63 3.84 -0.81 1.85
N GLN A 64 4.56 -1.89 1.55
CA GLN A 64 6.01 -1.99 1.73
C GLN A 64 6.81 -1.38 0.58
N ASP A 65 6.18 -1.15 -0.58
CA ASP A 65 6.79 -0.61 -1.79
C ASP A 65 6.61 0.90 -1.96
N ILE A 66 6.34 1.63 -0.86
CA ILE A 66 6.30 3.09 -0.86
C ILE A 66 7.72 3.62 -1.08
N GLN A 67 7.94 4.25 -2.24
CA GLN A 67 9.22 4.79 -2.66
C GLN A 67 9.51 6.14 -1.98
N ILE A 68 10.76 6.60 -2.07
CA ILE A 68 11.23 7.86 -1.45
C ILE A 68 10.48 9.10 -1.97
N ASP A 69 9.97 9.04 -3.20
CA ASP A 69 9.15 10.11 -3.79
C ASP A 69 7.66 10.04 -3.40
N GLY A 70 7.28 9.02 -2.62
CA GLY A 70 5.94 8.77 -2.09
C GLY A 70 4.97 8.06 -3.03
N TYR A 71 5.45 7.62 -4.20
CA TYR A 71 4.70 6.76 -5.10
C TYR A 71 4.99 5.29 -4.82
N ILE A 72 4.14 4.41 -5.36
CA ILE A 72 4.32 2.97 -5.30
C ILE A 72 5.16 2.53 -6.50
N GLY A 73 6.04 1.55 -6.31
CA GLY A 73 6.91 1.01 -7.36
C GLY A 73 6.16 0.35 -8.53
N GLY A 74 6.96 -0.14 -9.49
CA GLY A 74 6.48 -0.70 -10.76
C GLY A 74 5.54 -1.90 -10.59
N LEU A 75 4.64 -2.08 -11.57
CA LEU A 75 3.73 -3.22 -11.61
C LEU A 75 4.45 -4.55 -11.83
N GLU A 76 5.50 -4.56 -12.66
CA GLU A 76 6.28 -5.76 -12.97
C GLU A 76 7.06 -6.25 -11.75
N ASP A 77 7.72 -5.33 -11.02
CA ASP A 77 8.44 -5.66 -9.79
C ASP A 77 7.49 -6.19 -8.71
N SER A 78 6.34 -5.54 -8.54
CA SER A 78 5.30 -6.00 -7.62
C SER A 78 4.77 -7.39 -7.99
N ALA A 79 4.55 -7.65 -9.29
CA ALA A 79 4.14 -8.96 -9.79
C ALA A 79 5.18 -10.05 -9.49
N LEU A 80 6.48 -9.75 -9.65
CA LEU A 80 7.57 -10.66 -9.32
C LEU A 80 7.61 -10.95 -7.81
N ARG A 81 7.56 -9.92 -6.95
CA ARG A 81 7.62 -10.08 -5.48
C ARG A 81 6.45 -10.88 -4.92
N VAL A 82 5.24 -10.65 -5.43
CA VAL A 82 4.03 -11.36 -4.96
C VAL A 82 3.78 -12.69 -5.68
N GLY A 83 4.57 -13.02 -6.71
CA GLY A 83 4.44 -14.24 -7.50
C GLY A 83 3.12 -14.32 -8.29
N MET A 84 2.67 -13.19 -8.87
CA MET A 84 1.42 -13.11 -9.63
C MET A 84 1.65 -12.52 -11.02
N SER A 85 0.65 -12.60 -11.89
CA SER A 85 0.73 -11.92 -13.18
C SER A 85 0.58 -10.40 -13.03
N TYR A 86 1.26 -9.64 -13.88
CA TYR A 86 1.12 -8.19 -14.02
C TYR A 86 -0.35 -7.75 -14.04
N VAL A 87 -1.17 -8.41 -14.87
CA VAL A 87 -2.60 -8.09 -15.03
C VAL A 87 -3.37 -8.27 -13.71
N THR A 88 -2.99 -9.24 -12.89
CA THR A 88 -3.62 -9.46 -11.57
C THR A 88 -3.29 -8.33 -10.62
N VAL A 89 -2.01 -7.92 -10.55
CA VAL A 89 -1.58 -6.78 -9.72
C VAL A 89 -2.25 -5.48 -10.18
N GLN A 90 -2.29 -5.23 -11.48
CA GLN A 90 -2.94 -4.04 -12.05
C GLN A 90 -4.43 -3.98 -11.69
N ARG A 91 -5.15 -5.12 -11.78
CA ARG A 91 -6.56 -5.22 -11.37
C ARG A 91 -6.75 -4.94 -9.90
N TRP A 92 -5.84 -5.40 -9.04
CA TRP A 92 -5.89 -5.11 -7.61
C TRP A 92 -5.60 -3.65 -7.29
N ARG A 93 -4.58 -3.03 -7.89
CA ARG A 93 -4.33 -1.58 -7.72
C ARG A 93 -5.56 -0.75 -8.11
N SER A 94 -6.19 -1.09 -9.24
CA SER A 94 -7.42 -0.40 -9.69
C SER A 94 -8.56 -0.55 -8.66
N ARG A 95 -8.78 -1.77 -8.15
CA ARG A 95 -9.79 -2.02 -7.11
C ARG A 95 -9.47 -1.30 -5.80
N PHE A 96 -8.21 -1.25 -5.39
CA PHE A 96 -7.81 -0.57 -4.16
C PHE A 96 -7.98 0.94 -4.28
N TYR A 97 -7.73 1.52 -5.45
CA TYR A 97 -8.08 2.89 -5.76
C TYR A 97 -9.59 3.14 -5.70
N GLU A 98 -10.41 2.30 -6.35
CA GLU A 98 -11.89 2.40 -6.30
C GLU A 98 -12.43 2.33 -4.87
N ASN A 99 -11.75 1.61 -3.97
CA ASN A 99 -12.11 1.49 -2.55
C ASN A 99 -11.42 2.52 -1.64
N GLY A 100 -10.71 3.51 -2.21
CA GLY A 100 -10.07 4.60 -1.45
C GLY A 100 -8.85 4.19 -0.61
N LEU A 101 -8.23 3.05 -0.91
CA LEU A 101 -7.00 2.60 -0.26
C LEU A 101 -5.73 3.16 -0.94
N LEU A 102 -5.84 3.50 -2.23
CA LEU A 102 -4.80 4.14 -3.02
C LEU A 102 -5.33 5.45 -3.61
N ASP A 103 -4.42 6.37 -3.92
CA ASP A 103 -4.71 7.59 -4.65
C ASP A 103 -4.04 7.54 -6.03
N LEU A 104 -4.80 7.84 -7.09
CA LEU A 104 -4.31 7.86 -8.48
C LEU A 104 -3.85 9.27 -8.86
N HIS A 105 -2.62 9.41 -9.37
CA HIS A 105 -2.01 10.71 -9.69
C HIS A 105 -1.91 11.01 -11.18
N ASN A 106 -1.98 9.99 -12.05
CA ASN A 106 -2.03 10.18 -13.49
C ASN A 106 -2.80 9.06 -14.20
N ARG A 107 -3.09 9.25 -15.49
CA ARG A 107 -3.81 8.24 -16.30
C ARG A 107 -2.97 6.99 -16.63
N ASN A 108 -1.68 7.00 -16.32
CA ASN A 108 -0.75 5.90 -16.60
C ASN A 108 -0.66 4.91 -15.42
N GLY A 109 -1.46 5.08 -14.37
CA GLY A 109 -1.47 4.19 -13.21
C GLY A 109 -0.35 4.48 -12.20
N LEU A 110 0.08 5.75 -12.09
CA LEU A 110 0.91 6.20 -10.98
C LEU A 110 0.06 6.34 -9.71
N TYR A 111 0.31 5.50 -8.72
CA TYR A 111 -0.44 5.46 -7.47
C TYR A 111 0.43 5.84 -6.27
N SER A 112 -0.20 6.41 -5.24
CA SER A 112 0.34 6.44 -3.87
C SER A 112 -0.58 5.68 -2.93
N VAL A 113 -0.06 5.29 -1.76
CA VAL A 113 -0.88 4.69 -0.70
C VAL A 113 -1.63 5.79 0.04
N ASN A 114 -2.93 5.59 0.29
CA ASN A 114 -3.71 6.55 1.07
C ASN A 114 -3.21 6.53 2.54
N PRO A 115 -3.02 7.69 3.21
CA PRO A 115 -2.53 7.73 4.60
C PRO A 115 -3.42 7.02 5.63
N LYS A 116 -4.70 6.77 5.32
CA LYS A 116 -5.58 5.93 6.16
C LYS A 116 -5.17 4.46 6.16
N MET A 117 -4.49 4.04 5.10
CA MET A 117 -4.01 2.67 4.88
C MET A 117 -2.61 2.48 5.45
N ALA A 118 -1.64 3.27 4.99
CA ALA A 118 -0.26 3.18 5.46
C ALA A 118 0.45 4.53 5.41
N ILE A 119 1.44 4.70 6.29
CA ILE A 119 2.32 5.87 6.35
C ILE A 119 3.75 5.38 6.51
N LEU A 120 4.64 5.74 5.59
CA LEU A 120 6.07 5.51 5.73
C LEU A 120 6.76 6.79 6.23
N LYS A 121 7.59 6.66 7.25
CA LYS A 121 8.54 7.71 7.62
C LYS A 121 9.89 7.48 6.96
N GLY A 122 10.40 8.49 6.28
CA GLY A 122 11.74 8.50 5.72
C GLY A 122 12.82 8.46 6.81
N ALA A 123 14.06 8.27 6.38
CA ALA A 123 15.24 8.30 7.27
C ALA A 123 15.44 9.66 7.94
N ASP A 124 14.91 10.74 7.35
CA ASP A 124 14.89 12.08 7.92
C ASP A 124 13.79 12.30 8.98
N GLY A 125 13.02 11.25 9.29
CA GLY A 125 11.93 11.27 10.26
C GLY A 125 10.65 11.94 9.75
N LYS A 126 10.62 12.42 8.50
CA LYS A 126 9.44 13.03 7.89
C LYS A 126 8.57 11.96 7.24
N VAL A 127 7.27 12.22 7.19
CA VAL A 127 6.35 11.37 6.43
C VAL A 127 6.65 11.53 4.94
N ILE A 128 6.90 10.41 4.28
CA ILE A 128 7.04 10.37 2.84
C ILE A 128 5.65 10.60 2.22
N LYS A 129 5.58 11.55 1.28
CA LYS A 129 4.35 11.93 0.58
C LYS A 129 4.64 12.03 -0.91
N PRO A 130 3.68 11.68 -1.78
CA PRO A 130 3.82 11.86 -3.22
C PRO A 130 4.20 13.30 -3.52
N ARG A 131 5.29 13.52 -4.26
CA ARG A 131 5.67 14.86 -4.73
C ARG A 131 4.55 15.35 -5.63
N SER A 132 3.78 16.36 -5.21
CA SER A 132 2.75 16.98 -6.03
C SER A 132 3.31 17.23 -7.42
N SER A 133 2.67 16.69 -8.46
CA SER A 133 3.05 17.01 -9.83
C SER A 133 3.09 18.53 -9.92
N GLN A 134 4.27 19.11 -10.13
CA GLN A 134 4.33 20.40 -10.79
C GLN A 134 3.66 20.14 -12.13
N SER A 135 2.38 20.48 -12.23
CA SER A 135 1.75 20.76 -13.50
C SER A 135 2.59 21.88 -14.08
N GLY A 136 3.60 21.51 -14.88
CA GLY A 136 4.34 22.45 -15.70
C GLY A 136 3.28 23.19 -16.50
N VAL A 137 3.05 24.44 -16.13
CA VAL A 137 2.24 25.35 -16.92
C VAL A 137 3.04 25.49 -18.21
N PHE A 138 2.65 24.78 -19.26
CA PHE A 138 3.12 25.08 -20.60
C PHE A 138 2.58 26.48 -20.92
N THR A 139 3.40 27.51 -20.70
CA THR A 139 3.20 28.82 -21.32
C THR A 139 3.54 28.65 -22.80
N PHE A 140 2.49 28.68 -23.63
CA PHE A 140 2.61 28.86 -25.08
C PHE A 140 2.89 30.33 -25.40
#